data_AF-Q6YQJ9-F1
#
_entry.id   AF-Q6YQJ9-F1
#
_cell.length_a   1.000
_cell.length_b   1.000
_cell.length_c   1.000
_cell.angle_alpha   90.00
_cell.angle_beta   90.00
_cell.angle_gamma   90.00
#
_symmetry.space_group_name_H-M   'P 1'
#
loop_
_entity.id
_entity.type
_entity.pdbx_description
1 polymer ?
#
loop_
_entity_poly.entity_id
_entity_poly.type
_entity_poly.pdbx_seq_one_letter_code
_entity_poly.pdbx_strand_id
1 'polypeptide(L)'
;MKVFFMPKLKIKGEKMIKLIVFEGLDGSGKTSLINSLQPHLKNPYQLYQGLGSSSLGKEIRGLFLNFQQVDYLTRFYLSLANMAQIQAELIVSQLKNNQLIILDRWLPSTYAYQLFPFSKEKKQLLLLKKIFKLNHETILKNPIY
;
A
#
# COMPACT_ATOMS: atom_id res chain seq x y z
N MET A 1 -10.86 9.38 -9.21
CA MET A 1 -10.31 9.07 -7.87
C MET A 1 -11.22 8.04 -7.21
N LYS A 2 -10.67 6.93 -6.70
CA LYS A 2 -11.45 5.89 -5.98
C LYS A 2 -10.91 5.79 -4.57
N VAL A 3 -11.81 5.83 -3.59
CA VAL A 3 -11.49 5.56 -2.18
C VAL A 3 -11.82 4.10 -1.91
N PHE A 4 -10.82 3.31 -1.51
CA PHE A 4 -11.03 1.93 -1.12
C PHE A 4 -11.07 1.85 0.41
N PHE A 5 -12.19 1.39 0.94
CA PHE A 5 -12.29 0.97 2.34
C PHE A 5 -11.81 -0.47 2.43
N MET A 6 -10.64 -0.68 3.02
CA MET A 6 -10.12 -2.03 3.23
C MET A 6 -10.86 -2.71 4.40
N PRO A 7 -11.03 -4.04 4.33
CA PRO A 7 -11.73 -4.77 5.36
C PRO A 7 -11.03 -4.57 6.71
N LYS A 8 -11.86 -4.26 7.69
CA LYS A 8 -11.58 -4.22 9.12
C LYS A 8 -10.54 -5.27 9.56
N LEU A 9 -9.34 -4.82 9.96
CA LEU A 9 -8.34 -5.66 10.62
C LEU A 9 -8.81 -5.99 12.03
N LYS A 10 -9.07 -7.27 12.32
CA LYS A 10 -9.38 -7.77 13.67
C LYS A 10 -8.19 -8.55 14.19
N ILE A 11 -7.53 -8.03 15.20
CA ILE A 11 -6.74 -8.84 16.14
C ILE A 11 -7.71 -9.22 17.27
N LYS A 12 -7.74 -10.50 17.68
CA LYS A 12 -8.68 -11.02 18.69
C LYS A 12 -8.60 -10.18 19.97
N GLY A 13 -9.67 -9.45 20.31
CA GLY A 13 -9.81 -8.68 21.55
C GLY A 13 -9.54 -7.18 21.46
N GLU A 14 -9.04 -6.66 20.34
CA GLU A 14 -8.69 -5.22 20.20
C GLU A 14 -9.69 -4.41 19.36
N LYS A 15 -9.72 -3.10 19.64
CA LYS A 15 -10.66 -2.12 19.07
C LYS A 15 -10.28 -1.83 17.61
N MET A 16 -11.31 -1.60 16.80
CA MET A 16 -11.24 -1.65 15.33
C MET A 16 -10.52 -0.45 14.73
N ILE A 17 -9.45 -0.68 13.97
CA ILE A 17 -8.79 0.37 13.19
C ILE A 17 -9.34 0.45 11.77
N LYS A 18 -9.50 1.69 11.31
CA LYS A 18 -9.92 2.01 9.95
C LYS A 18 -8.68 2.35 9.13
N LEU A 19 -8.51 1.65 8.02
CA LEU A 19 -7.51 1.93 6.99
C LEU A 19 -8.23 2.53 5.78
N ILE A 20 -7.80 3.72 5.35
CA ILE A 20 -8.31 4.40 4.16
C ILE A 20 -7.18 4.49 3.14
N VAL A 21 -7.43 4.03 1.91
CA VAL A 21 -6.46 4.16 0.81
C VAL A 21 -7.02 5.09 -0.27
N PHE A 22 -6.23 6.09 -0.62
CA PHE A 22 -6.49 6.99 -1.73
C PHE A 22 -5.73 6.52 -2.98
N GLU A 23 -6.48 6.20 -4.04
CA GLU A 23 -5.94 5.74 -5.32
C GLU A 23 -6.29 6.69 -6.47
N GLY A 24 -5.35 6.87 -7.39
CA GLY A 24 -5.48 7.77 -8.55
C GLY A 24 -4.13 8.07 -9.20
N LEU A 25 -4.14 8.50 -10.46
CA LEU A 25 -2.94 8.89 -11.19
C LEU A 25 -2.29 10.15 -10.58
N ASP A 26 -1.05 10.44 -10.98
CA ASP A 26 -0.42 11.73 -10.63
C ASP A 26 -1.25 12.87 -11.21
N GLY A 27 -1.33 13.98 -10.47
CA GLY A 27 -2.20 15.10 -10.82
C GLY A 27 -3.71 14.88 -10.58
N SER A 28 -4.16 13.71 -10.11
CA SER A 28 -5.59 13.45 -9.89
C SER A 28 -6.21 14.13 -8.66
N GLY A 29 -5.51 15.07 -8.01
CA GLY A 29 -5.98 15.81 -6.84
C GLY A 29 -5.98 15.07 -5.49
N LYS A 30 -5.30 13.92 -5.37
CA LYS A 30 -5.28 13.11 -4.12
C LYS A 30 -4.78 13.91 -2.92
N THR A 31 -3.64 14.58 -3.07
CA THR A 31 -3.04 15.38 -2.00
C THR A 31 -3.97 16.52 -1.59
N SER A 32 -4.60 17.21 -2.55
CA SER A 32 -5.58 18.24 -2.28
C SER A 32 -6.80 17.71 -1.52
N LEU A 33 -7.30 16.52 -1.91
CA LEU A 33 -8.40 15.87 -1.19
C LEU A 33 -8.00 15.50 0.24
N ILE A 34 -6.84 14.85 0.43
CA ILE A 34 -6.34 14.45 1.74
C ILE A 34 -6.25 15.69 2.63
N ASN A 35 -5.61 16.76 2.15
CA ASN A 35 -5.46 18.02 2.88
C ASN A 35 -6.81 18.65 3.22
N SER A 36 -7.78 18.64 2.29
CA SER A 36 -9.13 19.15 2.53
C SER A 36 -9.90 18.30 3.55
N LEU A 37 -9.59 17.01 3.69
CA LEU A 37 -10.22 16.13 4.66
C LEU A 37 -9.63 16.26 6.06
N GLN A 38 -8.37 16.68 6.20
CA GLN A 38 -7.68 16.76 7.51
C GLN A 38 -8.46 17.51 8.59
N PRO A 39 -9.07 18.69 8.34
CA PRO A 39 -9.83 19.42 9.34
C PRO A 39 -11.11 18.70 9.81
N HIS A 40 -11.62 17.77 8.99
CA HIS A 40 -12.84 17.03 9.28
C HIS A 40 -12.58 15.68 9.99
N LEU A 41 -11.32 15.25 10.09
CA LEU A 41 -10.94 14.03 10.79
C LEU A 41 -10.90 14.28 12.30
N LYS A 42 -11.95 13.83 13.01
CA LYS A 42 -12.05 13.94 14.48
C LYS A 42 -11.10 13.03 15.26
N ASN A 43 -10.55 12.01 14.61
CA ASN A 43 -9.66 11.02 15.24
C ASN A 43 -8.21 11.30 14.84
N PRO A 44 -7.24 11.07 15.74
CA PRO A 44 -5.83 11.11 15.36
C PRO A 44 -5.58 10.11 14.23
N TYR A 45 -4.81 10.56 13.24
CA TYR A 45 -4.51 9.77 12.05
C TYR A 45 -3.03 9.85 11.69
N GLN A 46 -2.56 8.84 10.97
CA GLN A 46 -1.26 8.81 10.34
C GLN A 46 -1.42 8.74 8.84
N LEU A 47 -0.65 9.54 8.12
CA LEU A 47 -0.60 9.54 6.66
C LEU A 47 0.72 8.91 6.21
N TYR A 48 0.64 7.82 5.45
CA TYR A 48 1.79 7.21 4.80
C TYR A 48 1.64 7.20 3.28
N GLN A 49 2.77 7.29 2.60
CA GLN A 49 2.89 7.09 1.17
C GLN A 49 3.09 5.60 0.89
N GLY A 50 2.48 5.10 -0.19
CA GLY A 50 2.61 3.72 -0.61
C GLY A 50 4.04 3.30 -0.96
N LEU A 51 4.97 4.25 -1.11
CA LEU A 51 6.40 4.02 -1.35
C LEU A 51 7.25 5.02 -0.57
N GLY A 52 8.22 4.53 0.21
CA GLY A 52 9.18 5.39 0.90
C GLY A 52 8.83 5.79 2.32
N SER A 53 7.69 5.36 2.87
CA SER A 53 7.30 5.73 4.24
C SER A 53 7.99 4.92 5.34
N SER A 54 8.37 3.67 5.07
CA SER A 54 9.15 2.86 6.02
C SER A 54 10.66 3.11 5.88
N SER A 55 11.43 2.70 6.89
CA SER A 55 12.90 2.76 6.87
C SER A 55 13.50 2.13 5.63
N LEU A 56 13.21 0.85 5.35
CA LEU A 56 13.63 0.16 4.11
C LEU A 56 12.93 0.72 2.86
N GLY A 57 11.69 1.21 3.00
CA GLY A 57 10.96 1.80 1.90
C GLY A 57 11.67 2.99 1.27
N LYS A 58 12.40 3.78 2.07
CA LYS A 58 13.21 4.91 1.59
C LYS A 58 14.31 4.44 0.62
N GLU A 59 15.00 3.35 0.97
CA GLU A 59 16.02 2.74 0.13
C GLU A 59 15.42 2.18 -1.16
N ILE A 60 14.28 1.47 -1.07
CA ILE A 60 13.57 0.94 -2.22
C ILE A 60 13.11 2.08 -3.16
N ARG A 61 12.65 3.19 -2.61
CA ARG A 61 12.32 4.40 -3.39
C ARG A 61 13.56 4.94 -4.09
N GLY A 62 14.70 4.97 -3.40
CA GLY A 62 16.00 5.32 -3.98
C GLY A 62 16.35 4.46 -5.20
N LEU A 63 16.12 3.14 -5.13
CA LEU A 63 16.34 2.25 -6.28
C LEU A 63 15.50 2.67 -7.50
N PHE A 64 14.24 3.06 -7.33
CA PHE A 64 13.42 3.49 -8.46
C PHE A 64 13.79 4.87 -9.02
N LEU A 65 14.35 5.75 -8.19
CA LEU A 65 14.80 7.09 -8.61
C LEU A 65 16.15 7.03 -9.33
N ASN A 66 17.06 6.16 -8.86
CA ASN A 66 18.43 6.10 -9.35
C ASN A 66 18.62 5.14 -10.52
N PHE A 67 17.74 4.15 -10.67
CA PHE A 67 17.80 3.17 -11.76
C PHE A 67 16.59 3.31 -12.67
N GLN A 68 16.79 3.93 -13.84
CA GLN A 68 15.73 4.12 -14.83
C GLN A 68 15.31 2.78 -15.46
N GLN A 69 16.28 1.94 -15.81
CA GLN A 69 16.06 0.62 -16.40
C GLN A 69 16.10 -0.48 -15.34
N VAL A 70 14.96 -0.72 -14.71
CA VAL A 70 14.74 -1.86 -13.81
C VAL A 70 13.62 -2.68 -14.43
N ASP A 71 13.86 -3.99 -14.57
CA ASP A 71 12.88 -4.95 -15.08
C ASP A 71 11.54 -4.84 -14.31
N TYR A 72 10.44 -5.07 -15.01
CA TYR A 72 9.10 -4.86 -14.47
C TYR A 72 8.77 -5.81 -13.32
N LEU A 73 9.24 -7.07 -13.36
CA LEU A 73 9.05 -8.01 -12.25
C LEU A 73 9.87 -7.57 -11.04
N THR A 74 11.10 -7.11 -11.26
CA THR A 74 11.92 -6.54 -10.18
C THR A 74 11.24 -5.34 -9.53
N ARG A 75 10.70 -4.40 -10.33
CA ARG A 75 9.93 -3.25 -9.80
C ARG A 75 8.69 -3.71 -9.02
N PHE A 76 8.00 -4.73 -9.52
CA PHE A 76 6.85 -5.31 -8.84
C PHE A 76 7.23 -5.93 -7.48
N TYR A 77 8.26 -6.78 -7.43
CA TYR A 77 8.71 -7.41 -6.19
C TYR A 77 9.25 -6.41 -5.17
N LEU A 78 10.01 -5.41 -5.61
CA LEU A 78 10.46 -4.32 -4.73
C LEU A 78 9.27 -3.53 -4.15
N SER A 79 8.22 -3.31 -4.95
CA SER A 79 6.99 -2.68 -4.46
C SER A 79 6.30 -3.53 -3.39
N LEU A 80 6.20 -4.85 -3.60
CA LEU A 80 5.65 -5.79 -2.61
C LEU A 80 6.49 -5.80 -1.32
N ALA A 81 7.82 -5.83 -1.42
CA ALA A 81 8.73 -5.78 -0.27
C ALA A 81 8.54 -4.49 0.54
N ASN A 82 8.44 -3.34 -0.13
CA ASN A 82 8.15 -2.07 0.51
C ASN A 82 6.79 -2.09 1.24
N MET A 83 5.75 -2.66 0.63
CA MET A 83 4.42 -2.76 1.25
C MET A 83 4.45 -3.66 2.50
N ALA A 84 5.14 -4.80 2.43
CA ALA A 84 5.32 -5.69 3.57
C ALA A 84 6.06 -4.97 4.72
N GLN A 85 7.09 -4.18 4.41
CA GLN A 85 7.78 -3.39 5.42
C GLN A 85 6.88 -2.32 6.04
N ILE A 86 6.11 -1.56 5.24
CA ILE A 86 5.16 -0.56 5.76
C ILE A 86 4.17 -1.22 6.72
N GLN A 87 3.71 -2.42 6.38
CA GLN A 87 2.80 -3.16 7.24
C GLN A 87 3.44 -3.52 8.59
N ALA A 88 4.62 -4.14 8.55
CA ALA A 88 5.34 -4.58 9.75
C ALA A 88 5.77 -3.41 10.65
N GLU A 89 6.28 -2.34 10.05
CA GLU A 89 6.90 -1.21 10.77
C GLU A 89 5.85 -0.17 11.21
N LEU A 90 4.89 0.15 10.35
CA LEU A 90 4.01 1.31 10.54
C LEU A 90 2.56 0.89 10.83
N ILE A 91 2.00 -0.05 10.08
CA ILE A 91 0.58 -0.41 10.27
C ILE A 91 0.41 -1.19 11.58
N VAL A 92 1.22 -2.21 11.82
CA VAL A 92 1.11 -3.06 13.02
C VAL A 92 1.41 -2.28 14.31
N SER A 93 2.36 -1.34 14.28
CA SER A 93 2.63 -0.49 15.46
C SER A 93 1.44 0.43 15.77
N GLN A 94 0.81 1.00 14.74
CA GLN A 94 -0.39 1.84 14.93
C GLN A 94 -1.65 1.05 15.26
N LEU A 95 -1.64 -0.27 15.01
CA LEU A 95 -2.73 -1.15 15.44
C LEU A 95 -2.99 -1.08 16.95
N LYS A 96 -1.93 -0.87 17.74
CA LYS A 96 -2.01 -0.76 19.20
C LYS A 96 -2.54 0.59 19.70
N ASN A 97 -2.43 1.64 18.88
CA ASN A 97 -2.72 3.03 19.28
C ASN A 97 -4.12 3.50 18.86
N ASN A 98 -4.90 2.63 18.20
CA ASN A 98 -6.28 2.91 17.80
C ASN A 98 -6.44 4.15 16.89
N GLN A 99 -5.40 4.48 16.11
CA GLN A 99 -5.36 5.62 15.19
C GLN A 99 -5.90 5.25 13.81
N LEU A 100 -6.50 6.22 13.11
CA LEU A 100 -6.86 6.07 11.70
C LEU A 100 -5.57 6.02 10.86
N ILE A 101 -5.49 5.09 9.90
CA ILE A 101 -4.36 5.05 8.96
C ILE A 101 -4.86 5.48 7.59
N ILE A 102 -4.17 6.43 6.99
CA ILE A 102 -4.39 6.92 5.63
C ILE A 102 -3.17 6.54 4.79
N LEU A 103 -3.41 5.89 3.66
CA LEU A 103 -2.39 5.58 2.67
C LEU A 103 -2.67 6.35 1.38
N ASP A 104 -1.69 7.12 0.93
CA ASP A 104 -1.64 7.67 -0.43
C ASP A 104 -0.94 6.65 -1.32
N ARG A 105 -1.75 5.89 -2.08
CA ARG A 105 -1.39 4.71 -2.89
C ARG A 105 -1.09 3.42 -2.12
N TRP A 106 -1.49 2.28 -2.69
CA TRP A 106 -1.21 0.92 -2.22
C TRP A 106 -1.20 -0.07 -3.40
N LEU A 107 -1.77 -1.27 -3.20
CA LEU A 107 -1.75 -2.38 -4.17
C LEU A 107 -2.30 -2.02 -5.57
N PRO A 108 -3.44 -1.32 -5.73
CA PRO A 108 -3.93 -0.95 -7.06
C PRO A 108 -2.95 -0.09 -7.87
N SER A 109 -2.26 0.86 -7.24
CA SER A 109 -1.19 1.63 -7.90
C SER A 109 -0.04 0.72 -8.35
N THR A 110 0.39 -0.22 -7.50
CA THR A 110 1.44 -1.19 -7.85
C THR A 110 1.06 -2.06 -9.06
N TYR A 111 -0.19 -2.50 -9.16
CA TYR A 111 -0.64 -3.25 -10.34
C TYR A 111 -0.71 -2.36 -11.59
N ALA A 112 -1.26 -1.16 -11.47
CA ALA A 112 -1.47 -0.26 -12.60
C ALA A 112 -0.16 0.25 -13.22
N TYR A 113 0.85 0.54 -12.40
CA TYR A 113 2.11 1.10 -12.90
C TYR A 113 3.15 0.01 -13.24
N GLN A 114 3.22 -1.09 -12.49
CA GLN A 114 4.32 -2.05 -12.62
C GLN A 114 3.95 -3.32 -13.41
N LEU A 115 2.68 -3.72 -13.44
CA LEU A 115 2.25 -4.95 -14.13
C LEU A 115 1.35 -4.70 -15.34
N PHE A 116 0.44 -3.72 -15.28
CA PHE A 116 -0.55 -3.48 -16.34
C PHE A 116 0.08 -3.18 -17.73
N PRO A 117 1.18 -2.40 -17.84
CA PRO A 117 1.84 -2.17 -19.14
C PRO A 117 2.37 -3.44 -19.80
N PHE A 118 2.63 -4.49 -19.01
CA PHE A 118 3.19 -5.78 -19.47
C PHE A 118 2.14 -6.91 -19.49
N SER A 119 0.86 -6.55 -19.30
CA SER A 119 -0.25 -7.50 -19.11
C SER A 119 -0.58 -8.39 -20.32
N LYS A 120 0.05 -8.19 -21.49
CA LYS A 120 -0.06 -9.13 -22.63
C LYS A 120 0.55 -10.49 -22.31
N GLU A 121 1.47 -10.57 -21.35
CA GLU A 121 2.05 -11.82 -20.81
C GLU A 121 1.21 -12.39 -19.64
N LYS A 122 -0.11 -12.50 -19.83
CA LYS A 122 -1.10 -12.87 -18.79
C LYS A 122 -0.75 -14.11 -17.94
N LYS A 123 0.09 -15.03 -18.45
CA LYS A 123 0.53 -16.24 -17.73
C LYS A 123 1.27 -15.92 -16.43
N GLN A 124 2.11 -14.89 -16.39
CA GLN A 124 2.88 -14.57 -15.18
C GLN A 124 2.02 -13.92 -14.08
N LEU A 125 1.03 -13.09 -14.46
CA LEU A 125 0.06 -12.49 -13.53
C LEU A 125 -0.77 -13.54 -12.77
N LEU A 126 -1.13 -14.65 -13.43
CA LEU A 126 -1.85 -15.75 -12.79
C LEU A 126 -0.97 -16.49 -11.77
N LEU A 127 0.34 -16.62 -12.08
CA LEU A 127 1.31 -17.27 -11.22
C LEU A 127 1.59 -16.44 -9.96
N LEU A 128 1.73 -15.12 -10.10
CA LEU A 128 1.96 -14.20 -8.98
C LEU A 128 0.81 -14.19 -7.95
N LYS A 129 -0.45 -14.19 -8.43
CA LYS A 129 -1.62 -14.34 -7.54
C LYS A 129 -1.58 -15.65 -6.74
N LYS A 130 -1.06 -16.72 -7.37
CA LYS A 130 -0.99 -18.06 -6.79
C LYS A 130 0.19 -18.22 -5.82
N ILE A 131 1.38 -17.74 -6.18
CA ILE A 131 2.62 -17.81 -5.39
C ILE A 131 2.47 -17.04 -4.07
N PHE A 132 1.96 -15.83 -4.13
CA PHE A 132 1.92 -14.95 -2.96
C PHE A 132 0.56 -14.96 -2.24
N LYS A 133 -0.39 -15.79 -2.69
CA LYS A 133 -1.80 -15.73 -2.27
C LYS A 133 -2.26 -14.27 -2.15
N LEU A 134 -1.97 -13.45 -3.17
CA LEU A 134 -2.22 -12.00 -3.11
C LEU A 134 -3.71 -11.75 -3.35
N ASN A 135 -4.46 -11.82 -2.27
CA ASN A 135 -5.83 -11.33 -2.17
C ASN A 135 -5.73 -10.04 -1.34
N HIS A 136 -6.56 -9.04 -1.62
CA HIS A 136 -6.67 -7.87 -0.72
C HIS A 136 -6.89 -8.29 0.73
N GLU A 137 -7.52 -9.45 0.93
CA GLU A 137 -7.72 -10.06 2.24
C GLU A 137 -6.45 -10.63 2.88
N THR A 138 -5.53 -11.24 2.13
CA THR A 138 -4.37 -11.98 2.68
C THR A 138 -3.24 -11.05 3.08
N ILE A 139 -3.02 -9.97 2.31
CA ILE A 139 -2.06 -8.91 2.68
C ILE A 139 -2.45 -8.31 4.04
N LEU A 140 -3.74 -8.29 4.38
CA LEU A 140 -4.23 -7.70 5.62
C LEU A 140 -4.47 -8.72 6.73
N LYS A 141 -5.12 -9.85 6.45
CA LYS A 141 -5.58 -10.79 7.48
C LYS A 141 -4.47 -11.66 8.07
N ASN A 142 -3.42 -11.96 7.30
CA ASN A 142 -2.33 -12.82 7.78
C ASN A 142 -1.00 -12.08 7.58
N PRO A 143 -0.44 -11.42 8.61
CA PRO A 143 0.97 -11.07 8.58
C PRO A 143 1.73 -12.39 8.42
N ILE A 144 2.38 -12.57 7.27
CA ILE A 144 3.29 -13.69 7.05
C ILE A 144 4.45 -13.43 8.00
N TYR A 145 4.52 -14.21 9.08
CA TYR A 145 5.71 -14.36 9.89
C TYR A 145 6.79 -15.07 9.07
#